data_AF-A0ABD5Q915-F1
#
_entry.id   AF-A0ABD5Q915-F1
#
_cell.length_a   1.000
_cell.length_b   1.000
_cell.length_c   1.000
_cell.angle_alpha   90.00
_cell.angle_beta   90.00
_cell.angle_gamma   90.00
#
_symmetry.space_group_name_H-M   'P 1'
#
loop_
_entity.id
_entity.type
_entity.pdbx_description
1 polymer ?
#
loop_
_entity_poly.entity_id
_entity_poly.type
_entity_poly.pdbx_seq_one_letter_code
_entity_poly.pdbx_strand_id
1 'polypeptide(L)'
;MTSVLDIAMTIHTIFAALWTGGTLVVAGAVIPAARSELLSTDGLILIARRFWYLTVGSVLLLLFSGGHLAGTLYTAETLQSTGRGNLVLAMVGLWLVLAVVLFFGFRRLTSDHPEKSAVAAATKARPWFLGASVISIALLVVAGFL
;
A
#
# COMPACT_ATOMS: atom_id res chain seq x y z
N MET A 1 -19.38 20.47 -15.20
CA MET A 1 -19.91 19.86 -13.96
C MET A 1 -19.10 18.58 -13.73
N THR A 2 -18.56 18.36 -12.53
CA THR A 2 -17.82 17.14 -12.19
C THR A 2 -18.78 15.97 -12.05
N SER A 3 -18.49 14.84 -12.69
CA SER A 3 -19.30 13.63 -12.58
C SER A 3 -18.93 12.82 -11.32
N VAL A 4 -19.81 11.90 -10.91
CA VAL A 4 -19.53 10.95 -9.83
C VAL A 4 -18.31 10.08 -10.16
N LEU A 5 -18.14 9.74 -11.44
CA LEU A 5 -17.01 8.96 -11.92
C LEU A 5 -15.69 9.73 -11.75
N ASP A 6 -15.67 11.04 -12.04
CA ASP A 6 -14.49 11.90 -11.87
C ASP A 6 -14.10 11.99 -10.38
N ILE A 7 -15.08 12.10 -9.50
CA ILE A 7 -14.87 12.10 -8.04
C ILE A 7 -14.28 10.76 -7.58
N ALA A 8 -14.86 9.64 -8.03
CA ALA A 8 -14.38 8.31 -7.69
C ALA A 8 -12.93 8.08 -8.19
N MET A 9 -12.62 8.50 -9.42
CA MET A 9 -11.29 8.43 -9.99
C MET A 9 -10.29 9.29 -9.22
N THR A 10 -10.67 10.51 -8.86
CA THR A 10 -9.82 11.41 -8.06
C THR A 10 -9.50 10.81 -6.70
N ILE A 11 -10.51 10.32 -5.98
CA ILE A 11 -10.33 9.67 -4.67
C ILE A 11 -9.45 8.44 -4.81
N HIS A 12 -9.72 7.58 -5.81
CA HIS A 12 -8.95 6.36 -6.05
C HIS A 12 -7.47 6.68 -6.26
N THR A 13 -7.16 7.61 -7.17
CA THR A 13 -5.79 7.98 -7.52
C THR A 13 -5.05 8.60 -6.34
N ILE A 14 -5.69 9.49 -5.57
CA ILE A 14 -5.08 10.10 -4.38
C ILE A 14 -4.72 9.04 -3.34
N PHE A 15 -5.64 8.13 -3.02
CA PHE A 15 -5.38 7.09 -2.01
C PHE A 15 -4.38 6.04 -2.50
N ALA A 16 -4.36 5.74 -3.80
CA ALA A 16 -3.35 4.88 -4.41
C ALA A 16 -1.96 5.50 -4.28
N ALA A 17 -1.83 6.80 -4.58
CA ALA A 17 -0.57 7.53 -4.45
C ALA A 17 -0.12 7.67 -2.99
N LEU A 18 -1.02 8.01 -2.07
CA LEU A 18 -0.71 8.11 -0.64
C LEU A 18 -0.24 6.78 -0.07
N TRP A 19 -0.88 5.67 -0.46
CA TRP A 19 -0.56 4.36 0.08
C TRP A 19 0.76 3.81 -0.46
N THR A 20 0.96 3.86 -1.79
CA THR A 20 2.22 3.42 -2.41
C THR A 20 3.37 4.35 -2.02
N GLY A 21 3.18 5.66 -2.05
CA GLY A 21 4.17 6.64 -1.60
C GLY A 21 4.52 6.50 -0.12
N GLY A 22 3.52 6.34 0.75
CA GLY A 22 3.74 6.07 2.18
C GLY A 22 4.52 4.78 2.41
N THR A 23 4.24 3.72 1.65
CA THR A 23 5.00 2.46 1.70
C THR A 23 6.48 2.70 1.37
N LEU A 24 6.76 3.43 0.29
CA LEU A 24 8.12 3.77 -0.12
C LEU A 24 8.86 4.60 0.93
N VAL A 25 8.18 5.57 1.57
CA VAL A 25 8.75 6.37 2.66
C VAL A 25 9.07 5.50 3.88
N VAL A 26 8.17 4.60 4.27
CA VAL A 26 8.43 3.72 5.42
C VAL A 26 9.59 2.77 5.14
N ALA A 27 9.64 2.17 3.95
CA ALA A 27 10.70 1.26 3.55
C ALA A 27 12.05 1.96 3.38
N GLY A 28 12.05 3.15 2.77
CA GLY A 28 13.25 3.88 2.35
C GLY A 28 13.82 4.85 3.38
N ALA A 29 13.01 5.35 4.31
CA ALA A 29 13.45 6.32 5.32
C ALA A 29 13.22 5.82 6.75
N VAL A 30 12.00 5.37 7.09
CA VAL A 30 11.65 5.04 8.48
C VAL A 30 12.39 3.78 8.97
N ILE A 31 12.35 2.70 8.21
CA ILE A 31 13.03 1.45 8.58
C ILE A 31 14.55 1.64 8.65
N PRO A 32 15.22 2.28 7.68
CA PRO A 32 16.64 2.59 7.80
C PRO A 32 16.97 3.45 9.02
N ALA A 33 16.21 4.51 9.28
CA ALA A 33 16.43 5.37 10.45
C ALA A 33 16.33 4.60 11.77
N ALA A 34 15.31 3.75 11.92
CA ALA A 34 15.15 2.91 13.11
C ALA A 34 16.28 1.88 13.28
N ARG A 35 16.80 1.33 12.18
CA ARG A 35 17.95 0.40 12.21
C ARG A 35 19.27 1.08 12.56
N SER A 36 19.40 2.37 12.26
CA SER A 36 20.56 3.20 12.58
C SER A 36 20.42 3.92 13.92
N GLU A 37 19.46 3.53 14.77
CA GLU A 37 19.21 4.13 16.10
C GLU A 37 18.83 5.63 16.07
N LEU A 38 18.46 6.16 14.89
CA LEU A 38 18.02 7.55 14.72
C LEU A 38 16.55 7.76 15.13
N LEU A 39 15.83 6.67 15.43
CA LEU A 39 14.42 6.70 15.79
C LEU A 39 14.19 5.86 17.05
N SER A 40 13.59 6.46 18.07
CA SER A 40 13.22 5.76 19.30
C SER A 40 12.15 4.69 19.06
N THR A 41 12.05 3.71 19.96
CA THR A 41 11.01 2.67 19.89
C THR A 41 9.61 3.26 19.86
N ASP A 42 9.30 4.23 20.72
CA ASP A 42 7.99 4.87 20.75
C ASP A 42 7.70 5.66 19.47
N GLY A 43 8.72 6.33 18.92
CA GLY A 43 8.64 7.04 17.64
C GLY A 43 8.33 6.08 16.49
N LEU A 44 9.00 4.93 16.43
CA LEU A 44 8.73 3.89 15.45
C LEU A 44 7.32 3.33 15.58
N ILE A 45 6.86 3.04 16.79
CA ILE A 45 5.50 2.52 17.04
C ILE A 45 4.44 3.54 16.62
N LEU A 46 4.64 4.83 16.93
CA LEU A 46 3.73 5.89 16.53
C LEU A 46 3.62 5.98 15.00
N ILE A 47 4.74 6.04 14.30
CA ILE A 47 4.77 6.11 12.83
C ILE A 47 4.13 4.85 12.23
N ALA A 48 4.48 3.66 12.73
CA ALA A 48 3.91 2.41 12.27
C ALA A 48 2.38 2.39 12.48
N ARG A 49 1.88 2.82 13.64
CA ARG A 49 0.44 2.89 13.90
C ARG A 49 -0.28 3.87 12.97
N ARG A 50 0.30 5.05 12.71
CA ARG A 50 -0.27 6.03 11.77
C ARG A 50 -0.31 5.50 10.34
N PHE A 51 0.79 4.88 9.90
CA PHE A 51 0.86 4.25 8.58
C PHE A 51 -0.11 3.05 8.47
N TRP A 52 -0.35 2.32 9.56
CA TRP A 52 -1.35 1.25 9.60
C TRP A 52 -2.77 1.78 9.38
N TYR A 53 -3.16 2.88 10.04
CA TYR A 53 -4.46 3.51 9.79
C TYR A 53 -4.60 3.99 8.34
N LEU A 54 -3.54 4.59 7.77
CA LEU A 54 -3.52 4.93 6.35
C LEU A 54 -3.71 3.68 5.48
N THR A 55 -2.99 2.60 5.78
CA THR A 55 -3.09 1.33 5.04
C THR A 55 -4.52 0.77 5.07
N VAL A 56 -5.14 0.66 6.24
CA VAL A 56 -6.52 0.15 6.37
C VAL A 56 -7.50 1.06 5.62
N GLY A 57 -7.37 2.38 5.79
CA GLY A 57 -8.21 3.35 5.08
C GLY A 57 -8.07 3.25 3.57
N SER A 58 -6.83 3.20 3.07
CA SER A 58 -6.54 3.05 1.63
C SER A 58 -7.04 1.73 1.07
N VAL A 59 -6.86 0.60 1.76
CA VAL A 59 -7.38 -0.71 1.31
C VAL A 59 -8.88 -0.61 1.10
N LEU A 60 -9.64 -0.10 2.07
CA LEU A 60 -11.09 0.02 1.97
C LEU A 60 -11.51 1.01 0.87
N LEU A 61 -10.93 2.20 0.85
CA LEU A 61 -11.28 3.23 -0.14
C LEU A 61 -10.95 2.79 -1.56
N LEU A 62 -9.81 2.12 -1.79
CA LEU A 62 -9.43 1.60 -3.09
C LEU A 62 -10.30 0.43 -3.53
N LEU A 63 -10.74 -0.44 -2.60
CA LEU A 63 -11.70 -1.49 -2.91
C LEU A 63 -13.02 -0.90 -3.42
N PHE A 64 -13.60 0.07 -2.70
CA PHE A 64 -14.88 0.65 -3.07
C PHE A 64 -14.79 1.54 -4.32
N SER A 65 -13.81 2.45 -4.38
CA SER A 65 -13.63 3.32 -5.55
C SER A 65 -13.18 2.54 -6.77
N GLY A 66 -12.24 1.60 -6.64
CA GLY A 66 -11.76 0.77 -7.74
C GLY A 66 -12.84 -0.19 -8.22
N GLY A 67 -13.60 -0.79 -7.31
CA GLY A 67 -14.75 -1.63 -7.65
C GLY A 67 -15.83 -0.86 -8.40
N HIS A 68 -16.14 0.37 -7.97
CA HIS A 68 -17.09 1.24 -8.68
C HIS A 68 -16.59 1.63 -10.08
N LEU A 69 -15.31 2.04 -10.20
CA LEU A 69 -14.69 2.36 -11.50
C LEU A 69 -14.70 1.15 -12.43
N ALA A 70 -14.25 -0.01 -11.95
CA ALA A 70 -14.20 -1.24 -12.75
C ALA A 70 -15.60 -1.69 -13.18
N GLY A 71 -16.57 -1.68 -12.26
CA GLY A 71 -17.96 -2.07 -12.55
C GLY A 71 -18.73 -1.10 -13.45
N THR A 72 -18.25 0.14 -13.58
CA THR A 72 -18.86 1.15 -14.47
C THR A 72 -18.19 1.18 -15.84
N LEU A 73 -16.87 0.96 -15.89
CA LEU A 73 -16.07 1.10 -17.12
C LEU A 73 -15.88 -0.21 -17.89
N TYR A 74 -16.09 -1.36 -17.25
CA TYR A 74 -15.83 -2.67 -17.85
C TYR A 74 -17.00 -3.62 -17.64
N THR A 75 -17.18 -4.53 -18.60
CA THR A 75 -17.98 -5.75 -18.41
C THR A 75 -17.06 -6.90 -18.00
N ALA A 76 -17.62 -8.01 -17.51
CA ALA A 76 -16.81 -9.19 -17.19
C ALA A 76 -15.99 -9.69 -18.40
N GLU A 77 -16.55 -9.60 -19.60
CA GLU A 77 -15.87 -9.95 -20.84
C GLU A 77 -14.72 -8.99 -21.15
N THR A 78 -14.97 -7.68 -21.18
CA THR A 78 -13.92 -6.71 -21.56
C THR A 78 -12.81 -6.62 -20.53
N LEU A 79 -13.08 -6.97 -19.26
CA LEU A 79 -12.08 -7.06 -18.21
C LEU A 79 -11.07 -8.20 -18.45
N GLN A 80 -11.49 -9.30 -19.09
CA GLN A 80 -10.66 -10.49 -19.32
C GLN A 80 -10.11 -10.57 -20.75
N SER A 81 -10.78 -9.96 -21.72
CA SER A 81 -10.43 -10.07 -23.14
C SER A 81 -9.60 -8.91 -23.69
N THR A 82 -9.45 -7.81 -22.96
CA THR A 82 -8.74 -6.62 -23.43
C THR A 82 -7.45 -6.35 -22.67
N GLY A 83 -6.48 -5.70 -23.32
CA GLY A 83 -5.21 -5.30 -22.69
C GLY A 83 -5.42 -4.39 -21.47
N ARG A 84 -6.29 -3.38 -21.58
CA ARG A 84 -6.62 -2.48 -20.47
C ARG A 84 -7.34 -3.21 -19.32
N GLY A 85 -8.27 -4.11 -19.63
CA GLY A 85 -8.93 -4.96 -18.64
C GLY A 85 -7.96 -5.83 -17.85
N ASN A 86 -7.02 -6.48 -18.55
CA ASN A 86 -5.98 -7.29 -17.92
C ASN A 86 -5.04 -6.47 -17.01
N LEU A 87 -4.74 -5.22 -17.35
CA LEU A 87 -4.01 -4.31 -16.47
C LEU A 87 -4.79 -4.00 -15.19
N VAL A 88 -6.10 -3.78 -15.27
CA VAL A 88 -6.96 -3.60 -14.08
C VAL A 88 -6.94 -4.86 -13.20
N LEU A 89 -7.05 -6.06 -13.79
CA LEU A 89 -6.97 -7.33 -13.04
C LEU A 89 -5.60 -7.51 -12.37
N ALA A 90 -4.52 -7.20 -13.07
CA ALA A 90 -3.17 -7.21 -12.50
C ALA A 90 -3.05 -6.22 -11.33
N MET A 91 -3.63 -5.02 -11.47
CA MET A 91 -3.66 -4.00 -10.42
C MET A 91 -4.39 -4.49 -9.17
N VAL A 92 -5.55 -5.14 -9.32
CA VAL A 92 -6.31 -5.74 -8.22
C VAL A 92 -5.49 -6.84 -7.52
N GLY A 93 -4.83 -7.70 -8.28
CA GLY A 93 -3.94 -8.73 -7.74
C GLY A 93 -2.80 -8.14 -6.92
N LEU A 94 -2.08 -7.16 -7.47
CA LEU A 94 -0.99 -6.46 -6.78
C LEU A 94 -1.49 -5.71 -5.53
N TRP A 95 -2.67 -5.09 -5.59
CA TRP A 95 -3.31 -4.42 -4.46
C TRP A 95 -3.57 -5.37 -3.29
N LEU A 96 -4.10 -6.57 -3.57
CA LEU A 96 -4.29 -7.62 -2.55
C LEU A 96 -2.96 -8.09 -1.96
N VAL A 97 -1.97 -8.36 -2.82
CA VAL A 97 -0.65 -8.81 -2.37
C VAL A 97 0.02 -7.74 -1.50
N LEU A 98 -0.06 -6.46 -1.87
CA LEU A 98 0.48 -5.36 -1.07
C LEU A 98 -0.15 -5.32 0.33
N ALA A 99 -1.47 -5.46 0.42
CA ALA A 99 -2.18 -5.47 1.70
C ALA A 99 -1.69 -6.62 2.61
N VAL A 100 -1.53 -7.82 2.06
CA VAL A 100 -1.03 -9.00 2.79
C VAL A 100 0.42 -8.81 3.24
N VAL A 101 1.30 -8.36 2.34
CA VAL A 101 2.72 -8.14 2.66
C VAL A 101 2.88 -7.08 3.75
N LEU A 102 2.15 -5.97 3.66
CA LEU A 102 2.18 -4.92 4.67
C LEU A 102 1.65 -5.42 6.01
N PHE A 103 0.55 -6.20 6.03
CA PHE A 103 0.04 -6.79 7.28
C PHE A 103 1.11 -7.58 8.03
N PHE A 104 1.86 -8.44 7.34
CA PHE A 104 2.97 -9.18 7.96
C PHE A 104 4.12 -8.26 8.38
N GLY A 105 4.46 -7.26 7.57
CA GLY A 105 5.46 -6.25 7.91
C GLY A 105 5.12 -5.50 9.20
N PHE A 106 3.88 -5.07 9.36
CA PHE A 106 3.40 -4.40 10.58
C PHE A 106 3.44 -5.29 11.80
N ARG A 107 3.04 -6.57 11.67
CA ARG A 107 3.15 -7.52 12.79
C ARG A 107 4.58 -7.65 13.30
N ARG A 108 5.60 -7.46 12.46
CA ARG A 108 7.00 -7.46 12.90
C ARG A 108 7.39 -6.17 13.64
N LEU A 109 6.77 -5.03 13.31
CA LEU A 109 7.00 -3.75 13.97
C LEU A 109 6.30 -3.64 15.33
N THR A 110 5.12 -4.24 15.48
CA THR A 110 4.26 -4.08 16.67
C THR A 110 4.20 -5.29 17.59
N SER A 111 4.83 -6.40 17.22
CA SER A 111 4.94 -7.58 18.10
C SER A 111 5.67 -7.25 19.39
N ASP A 112 5.00 -7.48 20.52
CA ASP A 112 5.58 -7.39 21.87
C ASP A 112 6.71 -8.42 22.01
N HIS A 113 7.94 -7.97 21.80
CA HIS A 113 9.13 -8.75 22.11
C HIS A 113 9.70 -8.32 23.47
N PRO A 114 10.33 -9.24 24.22
CA PRO A 114 10.87 -8.96 25.56
C PRO A 114 11.84 -7.78 25.59
N GLU A 115 12.54 -7.50 24.49
CA GLU A 115 13.64 -6.53 24.43
C GLU A 115 13.26 -5.14 23.86
N LYS A 116 12.00 -4.90 23.45
CA LYS A 116 11.47 -3.60 22.96
C LYS A 116 12.45 -2.74 22.11
N SER A 117 13.26 -3.37 21.26
CA SER A 117 14.27 -2.68 20.45
C SER A 117 13.73 -2.28 19.08
N ALA A 118 13.75 -0.96 18.78
CA ALA A 118 13.42 -0.42 17.46
C ALA A 118 14.27 -1.04 16.35
N VAL A 119 15.57 -1.24 16.60
CA VAL A 119 16.52 -1.84 15.65
C VAL A 119 16.11 -3.27 15.31
N ALA A 120 15.79 -4.08 16.32
CA ALA A 120 15.38 -5.47 16.13
C ALA A 120 14.06 -5.58 15.36
N ALA A 121 13.06 -4.78 15.73
CA ALA A 121 11.76 -4.74 15.06
C ALA A 121 11.90 -4.29 13.59
N ALA A 122 12.63 -3.20 13.34
CA ALA A 122 12.86 -2.68 11.99
C ALA A 122 13.67 -3.66 11.13
N THR A 123 14.66 -4.36 11.70
CA THR A 123 15.44 -5.39 10.98
C THR A 123 14.57 -6.57 10.56
N LYS A 124 13.66 -7.03 11.43
CA LYS A 124 12.70 -8.11 11.10
C LYS A 124 11.63 -7.68 10.10
N ALA A 125 11.21 -6.42 10.14
CA ALA A 125 10.20 -5.87 9.23
C ALA A 125 10.76 -5.55 7.83
N ARG A 126 12.06 -5.23 7.73
CA ARG A 126 12.73 -4.81 6.49
C ARG A 126 12.39 -5.63 5.24
N PRO A 127 12.51 -6.97 5.20
CA PRO A 127 12.22 -7.73 3.98
C PRO A 127 10.78 -7.54 3.49
N TRP A 128 9.81 -7.44 4.40
CA TRP A 128 8.41 -7.22 4.07
C TRP A 128 8.19 -5.86 3.41
N PHE A 129 8.76 -4.80 3.98
CA PHE A 129 8.63 -3.46 3.43
C PHE A 129 9.42 -3.25 2.13
N LEU A 130 10.53 -3.95 1.93
CA LEU A 130 11.20 -3.97 0.62
C LEU A 130 10.35 -4.66 -0.44
N GLY A 131 9.75 -5.81 -0.12
CA GLY A 131 8.80 -6.47 -1.01
C GLY A 131 7.59 -5.56 -1.33
N ALA A 132 7.05 -4.89 -0.31
CA ALA A 132 5.98 -3.93 -0.46
C ALA A 132 6.37 -2.75 -1.37
N SER A 133 7.61 -2.26 -1.29
CA SER A 133 8.12 -1.23 -2.21
C SER A 133 8.14 -1.70 -3.67
N VAL A 134 8.59 -2.92 -3.93
CA VAL A 134 8.59 -3.49 -5.29
C VAL A 134 7.16 -3.58 -5.83
N ILE A 135 6.22 -4.06 -5.01
CA ILE A 135 4.80 -4.15 -5.39
C ILE A 135 4.20 -2.75 -5.61
N SER A 136 4.57 -1.78 -4.78
CA SER A 136 4.11 -0.39 -4.88
C SER A 136 4.59 0.27 -6.18
N ILE A 137 5.85 0.05 -6.56
CA ILE A 137 6.40 0.52 -7.84
C ILE A 137 5.69 -0.19 -9.01
N ALA A 138 5.46 -1.50 -8.91
CA ALA A 138 4.72 -2.23 -9.94
C ALA A 138 3.29 -1.70 -10.11
N LEU A 139 2.59 -1.38 -9.01
CA LEU A 139 1.27 -0.73 -9.04
C LEU A 139 1.32 0.63 -9.74
N LEU A 140 2.33 1.47 -9.45
CA LEU A 140 2.50 2.76 -10.10
C LEU A 140 2.77 2.62 -11.60
N VAL A 141 3.58 1.62 -12.00
CA VAL A 141 3.85 1.32 -13.41
C VAL A 141 2.58 0.87 -14.12
N VAL A 142 1.82 -0.06 -13.53
CA VAL A 142 0.54 -0.53 -14.09
C VAL A 142 -0.45 0.63 -14.21
N ALA A 143 -0.54 1.49 -13.20
CA ALA A 143 -1.37 2.69 -13.23
C ALA A 143 -0.97 3.65 -14.36
N GLY A 144 0.32 3.82 -14.62
CA GLY A 144 0.82 4.68 -15.71
C GLY A 144 0.48 4.19 -17.12
N PHE A 145 0.11 2.92 -17.27
CA PHE A 145 -0.36 2.35 -18.54
C PHE A 145 -1.89 2.38 -18.69
N LEU A 146 -2.63 2.78 -17.65
CA LEU A 146 -4.09 2.88 -17.64
C LEU A 146 -4.57 4.29 -18.02
#